data_AF-A0A1F8TFQ0-F1
#
_entry.id   AF-A0A1F8TFQ0-F1
#
_cell.length_a   1.000
_cell.length_b   1.000
_cell.length_c   1.000
_cell.angle_alpha   90.00
_cell.angle_beta   90.00
_cell.angle_gamma   90.00
#
_symmetry.space_group_name_H-M   'P 1'
#
loop_
_entity.id
_entity.type
_entity.pdbx_description
1 polymer ?
#
loop_
_entity_poly.entity_id
_entity_poly.type
_entity_poly.pdbx_seq_one_letter_code
_entity_poly.pdbx_strand_id
1 'polypeptide(L)'
;MKRQVLLLTALAIVLTGCQLSQARQTSQVQDVMGVWWQLDHPHYDPAYLILREEGTYTLASNPEGENGVSGEFWFEGAHFFIRDDFCSIPGKYEVNLKEDDGKPFSLAFSLVEDECSARVGILTSREAIWFAPPP
;
A
#
# COMPACT_ATOMS: atom_id res chain seq x y z
N MET A 1 -16.24 -3.10 47.78
CA MET A 1 -15.03 -3.50 47.03
C MET A 1 -15.38 -4.16 45.68
N LYS A 2 -16.10 -3.50 44.76
CA LYS A 2 -16.52 -4.08 43.46
C LYS A 2 -16.29 -3.18 42.23
N ARG A 3 -15.68 -1.99 42.39
CA ARG A 3 -15.50 -1.02 41.29
C ARG A 3 -14.11 -1.05 40.63
N GLN A 4 -13.12 -1.74 41.21
CA GLN A 4 -11.76 -1.77 40.67
C GLN A 4 -11.50 -2.87 39.63
N VAL A 5 -12.36 -3.90 39.53
CA VAL A 5 -12.14 -5.02 38.60
C VAL A 5 -12.53 -4.65 37.16
N LEU A 6 -13.50 -3.75 36.95
CA LEU A 6 -13.97 -3.36 35.61
C LEU A 6 -13.01 -2.44 34.84
N LEU A 7 -12.17 -1.63 35.53
CA LEU A 7 -11.22 -0.74 34.84
C LEU A 7 -10.01 -1.50 34.26
N LEU A 8 -9.60 -2.60 34.91
CA LEU A 8 -8.45 -3.40 34.46
C LEU A 8 -8.76 -4.23 33.21
N THR A 9 -10.02 -4.66 33.02
CA THR A 9 -10.41 -5.44 31.83
C THR A 9 -10.57 -4.55 30.60
N ALA A 10 -11.09 -3.33 30.75
CA ALA A 10 -11.24 -2.38 29.65
C ALA A 10 -9.88 -1.91 29.09
N LEU A 11 -8.88 -1.70 29.96
CA LEU A 11 -7.55 -1.27 29.55
C LEU A 11 -6.79 -2.38 28.79
N ALA A 12 -6.96 -3.64 29.21
CA ALA A 12 -6.35 -4.79 28.52
C ALA A 12 -6.94 -4.99 27.10
N ILE A 13 -8.27 -4.84 26.93
CA ILE A 13 -8.93 -5.03 25.64
C ILE A 13 -8.51 -3.97 24.61
N VAL A 14 -8.34 -2.71 25.04
CA VAL A 14 -7.90 -1.61 24.16
C VAL A 14 -6.44 -1.81 23.71
N LEU A 15 -5.57 -2.26 24.61
CA LEU A 15 -4.17 -2.55 24.29
C LEU A 15 -4.05 -3.74 23.33
N THR A 16 -4.79 -4.84 23.57
CA THR A 16 -4.74 -6.02 22.70
C THR A 16 -5.38 -5.76 21.33
N GLY A 17 -6.47 -5.00 21.25
CA GLY A 17 -7.11 -4.64 19.98
C GLY A 17 -6.25 -3.73 19.10
N CYS A 18 -5.53 -2.78 19.71
CA CYS A 18 -4.59 -1.91 18.99
C CYS A 18 -3.42 -2.74 18.42
N GLN A 19 -2.86 -3.66 19.21
CA GLN A 19 -1.76 -4.52 18.77
C GLN A 19 -2.13 -5.46 17.61
N LEU A 20 -3.34 -6.03 17.63
CA LEU A 20 -3.83 -6.90 16.55
C LEU A 20 -4.10 -6.13 15.26
N SER A 21 -4.64 -4.91 15.36
CA SER A 21 -4.84 -4.04 14.19
C SER A 21 -3.52 -3.62 13.57
N GLN A 22 -2.55 -3.23 14.40
CA GLN A 22 -1.24 -2.80 13.96
C GLN A 22 -0.46 -3.94 13.30
N ALA A 23 -0.47 -5.14 13.90
CA ALA A 23 0.16 -6.34 13.32
C ALA A 23 -0.47 -6.73 11.96
N ARG A 24 -1.80 -6.60 11.83
CA ARG A 24 -2.49 -6.86 10.56
C ARG A 24 -2.12 -5.83 9.49
N GLN A 25 -2.07 -4.56 9.84
CA GLN A 25 -1.62 -3.52 8.91
C GLN A 25 -0.18 -3.74 8.45
N THR A 26 0.72 -4.10 9.38
CA THR A 26 2.11 -4.44 9.06
C THR A 26 2.17 -5.64 8.10
N SER A 27 1.36 -6.68 8.31
CA SER A 27 1.28 -7.83 7.40
C SER A 27 0.83 -7.41 6.00
N GLN A 28 -0.23 -6.60 5.88
CA GLN A 28 -0.74 -6.18 4.57
C GLN A 28 0.23 -5.29 3.80
N VAL A 29 0.97 -4.42 4.51
CA VAL A 29 2.08 -3.67 3.92
C VAL A 29 3.14 -4.64 3.39
N GLN A 30 3.56 -5.61 4.20
CA GLN A 30 4.55 -6.62 3.81
C GLN A 30 4.12 -7.45 2.60
N ASP A 31 2.84 -7.80 2.50
CA ASP A 31 2.31 -8.63 1.41
C ASP A 31 2.46 -7.96 0.04
N VAL A 32 2.35 -6.62 -0.02
CA VAL A 32 2.41 -5.87 -1.29
C VAL A 32 3.77 -5.22 -1.56
N MET A 33 4.70 -5.29 -0.60
CA MET A 33 6.04 -4.75 -0.79
C MET A 33 6.76 -5.39 -1.97
N GLY A 34 7.45 -4.57 -2.75
CA GLY A 34 8.10 -5.03 -3.97
C GLY A 34 8.29 -3.94 -5.01
N VAL A 35 9.00 -4.33 -6.05
CA VAL A 35 9.09 -3.60 -7.31
C VAL A 35 8.08 -4.21 -8.27
N TRP A 36 7.16 -3.38 -8.72
CA TRP A 36 6.07 -3.73 -9.62
C TRP A 36 6.22 -2.98 -10.94
N TRP A 37 6.15 -3.69 -12.05
CA TRP A 37 6.38 -3.15 -13.40
C TRP A 37 5.07 -3.13 -14.21
N GLN A 38 5.04 -2.29 -15.25
CA GLN A 38 4.13 -2.21 -16.40
C GLN A 38 2.98 -1.24 -16.21
N LEU A 39 3.10 -0.33 -15.25
CA LEU A 39 2.14 0.76 -15.12
C LEU A 39 2.32 1.76 -16.27
N ASP A 40 1.20 2.28 -16.77
CA ASP A 40 1.21 3.32 -17.79
C ASP A 40 1.37 4.67 -17.12
N HIS A 41 2.54 5.31 -17.31
CA HIS A 41 2.80 6.64 -16.77
C HIS A 41 3.10 7.62 -17.92
N PRO A 42 2.50 8.83 -17.92
CA PRO A 42 2.71 9.80 -19.01
C PRO A 42 4.17 10.17 -19.28
N HIS A 43 5.03 10.02 -18.27
CA HIS A 43 6.46 10.33 -18.34
C HIS A 43 7.38 9.11 -18.28
N TYR A 44 6.86 7.93 -17.94
CA TYR A 44 7.65 6.70 -17.78
C TYR A 44 6.93 5.56 -18.50
N ASP A 45 7.46 5.10 -19.63
CA ASP A 45 6.91 3.95 -20.35
C ASP A 45 7.98 2.88 -20.50
N PRO A 46 7.89 1.76 -19.76
CA PRO A 46 6.95 1.47 -18.67
C PRO A 46 7.38 2.07 -17.32
N ALA A 47 6.44 2.33 -16.41
CA ALA A 47 6.74 2.74 -15.04
C ALA A 47 6.94 1.55 -14.09
N TYR A 48 7.75 1.81 -13.06
CA TYR A 48 7.91 0.98 -11.88
C TYR A 48 7.22 1.64 -10.68
N LEU A 49 6.43 0.85 -9.94
CA LEU A 49 5.94 1.17 -8.61
C LEU A 49 6.77 0.39 -7.60
N ILE A 50 7.52 1.10 -6.78
CA ILE A 50 8.36 0.53 -5.73
C ILE A 50 7.65 0.75 -4.40
N LEU A 51 7.14 -0.31 -3.79
CA LEU A 51 6.52 -0.30 -2.46
C LEU A 51 7.54 -0.82 -1.44
N ARG A 52 7.96 0.04 -0.51
CA ARG A 52 9.01 -0.26 0.47
C ARG A 52 8.44 -0.48 1.86
N GLU A 53 9.32 -0.91 2.76
CA GLU A 53 9.04 -0.95 4.19
C GLU A 53 8.56 0.42 4.70
N GLU A 54 7.86 0.37 5.84
CA GLU A 54 7.36 1.56 6.55
C GLU A 54 6.31 2.37 5.77
N GLY A 55 5.78 1.84 4.66
CA GLY A 55 4.68 2.46 3.94
C GLY A 55 5.13 3.61 3.04
N THR A 56 6.32 3.52 2.43
CA THR A 56 6.78 4.50 1.44
C THR A 56 6.76 3.91 0.04
N TYR A 57 6.45 4.73 -0.96
CA TYR A 57 6.53 4.31 -2.36
C TYR A 57 7.29 5.28 -3.24
N THR A 58 7.70 4.78 -4.40
CA THR A 58 8.18 5.61 -5.50
C THR A 58 7.61 5.11 -6.83
N LEU A 59 7.14 6.03 -7.67
CA LEU A 59 6.88 5.81 -9.09
C LEU A 59 8.06 6.34 -9.90
N ALA A 60 8.73 5.48 -10.68
CA ALA A 60 9.94 5.84 -11.43
C ALA A 60 10.04 5.12 -12.78
N SER A 61 10.99 5.54 -13.61
CA SER A 61 11.35 4.87 -14.87
C SER A 61 12.39 3.75 -14.71
N ASN A 62 12.84 3.49 -13.49
CA ASN A 62 13.84 2.49 -13.15
C ASN A 62 13.45 1.76 -11.86
N PRO A 63 13.86 0.49 -11.68
CA PRO A 63 13.48 -0.31 -10.52
C PRO A 63 14.14 0.14 -9.20
N GLU A 64 15.20 0.95 -9.25
CA GLU A 64 15.87 1.52 -8.07
C GLU A 64 15.04 2.66 -7.44
N GLY A 65 14.14 3.28 -8.22
CA GLY A 65 13.33 4.42 -7.79
C GLY A 65 14.04 5.77 -7.91
N GLU A 66 15.12 5.87 -8.68
CA GLU A 66 15.87 7.11 -8.84
C GLU A 66 15.06 8.17 -9.62
N ASN A 67 15.09 9.41 -9.15
CA ASN A 67 14.42 10.57 -9.77
C ASN A 67 12.91 10.37 -10.01
N GLY A 68 12.28 9.50 -9.21
CA GLY A 68 10.84 9.25 -9.25
C GLY A 68 10.01 10.19 -8.38
N VAL A 69 8.70 10.01 -8.45
CA VAL A 69 7.73 10.63 -7.55
C VAL A 69 7.55 9.74 -6.33
N SER A 70 7.83 10.27 -5.15
CA SER A 70 7.72 9.51 -3.90
C SER A 70 6.54 9.98 -3.06
N GLY A 71 6.05 9.07 -2.23
CA GLY A 71 4.97 9.34 -1.29
C GLY A 71 4.84 8.24 -0.26
N GLU A 72 3.69 8.21 0.38
CA GLU A 72 3.33 7.28 1.43
C GLU A 72 2.15 6.41 1.01
N PHE A 73 2.12 5.19 1.49
CA PHE A 73 0.99 4.29 1.39
C PHE A 73 0.76 3.57 2.72
N TRP A 74 -0.49 3.21 2.98
CA TRP A 74 -0.86 2.45 4.18
C TRP A 74 -2.12 1.65 3.93
N PHE A 75 -2.45 0.77 4.88
CA PHE A 75 -3.72 0.04 4.88
C PHE A 75 -4.60 0.50 6.03
N GLU A 76 -5.89 0.70 5.78
CA GLU A 76 -6.92 0.75 6.84
C GLU A 76 -7.99 -0.30 6.55
N GLY A 77 -8.02 -1.35 7.37
CA GLY A 77 -8.86 -2.51 7.13
C GLY A 77 -8.44 -3.23 5.84
N ALA A 78 -9.34 -3.30 4.85
CA ALA A 78 -9.08 -3.95 3.57
C ALA A 78 -8.61 -2.98 2.46
N HIS A 79 -8.54 -1.68 2.76
CA HIS A 79 -8.28 -0.67 1.74
C HIS A 79 -6.83 -0.19 1.80
N PHE A 80 -6.25 -0.05 0.62
CA PHE A 80 -4.97 0.58 0.37
C PHE A 80 -5.18 2.08 0.19
N PHE A 81 -4.38 2.87 0.90
CA PHE A 81 -4.35 4.30 0.78
C PHE A 81 -2.99 4.75 0.26
N ILE A 82 -2.98 5.84 -0.53
CA ILE A 82 -1.76 6.38 -1.13
C ILE A 82 -1.82 7.90 -1.22
N ARG A 83 -0.71 8.57 -0.95
CA ARG A 83 -0.58 10.03 -1.00
C ARG A 83 0.83 10.43 -1.43
N ASP A 84 0.91 11.47 -2.26
CA ASP A 84 2.16 12.16 -2.63
C ASP A 84 1.93 13.67 -2.69
N ASP A 85 3.00 14.42 -2.96
CA ASP A 85 2.98 15.88 -3.06
C ASP A 85 2.17 16.41 -4.25
N PHE A 86 1.94 15.60 -5.29
CA PHE A 86 1.14 15.98 -6.46
C PHE A 86 -0.36 15.84 -6.18
N CYS A 87 -0.73 14.84 -5.38
CA CYS A 87 -2.09 14.45 -5.06
C CYS A 87 -2.28 14.43 -3.53
N SER A 88 -2.39 15.63 -2.94
CA SER A 88 -2.40 15.84 -1.48
C SER A 88 -3.53 15.15 -0.72
N ILE A 89 -4.67 14.90 -1.37
CA ILE A 89 -5.77 14.10 -0.81
C ILE A 89 -5.43 12.61 -1.02
N PRO A 90 -5.44 11.78 0.04
CA PRO A 90 -5.19 10.36 -0.10
C PRO A 90 -6.18 9.69 -1.06
N GLY A 91 -5.65 8.90 -1.99
CA GLY A 91 -6.44 7.99 -2.81
C GLY A 91 -6.68 6.69 -2.05
N LYS A 92 -7.83 6.06 -2.30
CA LYS A 92 -8.28 4.83 -1.67
C LYS A 92 -8.60 3.78 -2.73
N TYR A 93 -8.05 2.60 -2.54
CA TYR A 93 -8.10 1.49 -3.48
C TYR A 93 -8.35 0.16 -2.78
N GLU A 94 -8.94 -0.77 -3.51
CA GLU A 94 -8.80 -2.19 -3.22
C GLU A 94 -7.58 -2.73 -3.97
N VAL A 95 -6.84 -3.63 -3.32
CA VAL A 95 -5.66 -4.26 -3.89
C VAL A 95 -5.88 -5.76 -3.98
N ASN A 96 -5.64 -6.32 -5.16
CA ASN A 96 -5.66 -7.75 -5.39
C ASN A 96 -4.25 -8.22 -5.76
N LEU A 97 -3.61 -8.91 -4.82
CA LEU A 97 -2.33 -9.58 -5.02
C LEU A 97 -2.59 -11.01 -5.50
N LYS A 98 -2.04 -11.36 -6.66
CA LYS A 98 -1.99 -12.73 -7.14
C LYS A 98 -0.62 -13.31 -6.84
N GLU A 99 -0.62 -14.55 -6.36
CA GLU A 99 0.58 -15.31 -6.04
C GLU A 99 0.61 -16.60 -6.85
N ASP A 100 1.82 -17.06 -7.18
CA ASP A 100 2.10 -18.37 -7.79
C ASP A 100 3.18 -19.07 -6.96
N ASP A 101 2.89 -20.28 -6.50
CA ASP A 101 3.75 -21.04 -5.57
C ASP A 101 4.24 -20.24 -4.34
N GLY A 102 3.35 -19.40 -3.77
CA GLY A 102 3.65 -18.56 -2.61
C GLY A 102 4.60 -17.39 -2.90
N LYS A 103 4.74 -17.00 -4.17
CA LYS A 103 5.50 -15.84 -4.61
C LYS A 103 4.59 -14.82 -5.27
N PRO A 104 4.82 -13.51 -5.08
CA PRO A 104 4.07 -12.49 -5.77
C PRO A 104 4.19 -12.62 -7.29
N PHE A 105 3.07 -12.48 -8.00
CA PHE A 105 3.00 -12.58 -9.46
C PHE A 105 2.45 -11.29 -10.09
N SER A 106 1.30 -10.82 -9.63
CA SER A 106 0.74 -9.55 -10.10
C SER A 106 -0.03 -8.80 -9.01
N LEU A 107 -0.14 -7.49 -9.18
CA LEU A 107 -0.84 -6.58 -8.29
C LEU A 107 -1.81 -5.73 -9.09
N ALA A 108 -3.09 -5.75 -8.73
CA ALA A 108 -4.11 -4.95 -9.37
C ALA A 108 -4.74 -3.97 -8.37
N PHE A 109 -4.92 -2.71 -8.80
CA PHE A 109 -5.61 -1.69 -8.03
C PHE A 109 -7.01 -1.46 -8.61
N SER A 110 -8.02 -1.47 -7.75
CA SER A 110 -9.38 -1.07 -8.08
C SER A 110 -9.73 0.20 -7.34
N LEU A 111 -10.19 1.22 -8.08
CA LEU A 111 -10.55 2.51 -7.51
C LEU A 111 -11.73 2.36 -6.54
N VAL A 112 -11.58 2.88 -5.33
CA VAL A 112 -12.68 3.10 -4.39
C VAL A 112 -13.02 4.58 -4.35
N GLU A 113 -12.03 5.43 -4.09
CA GLU A 113 -12.18 6.89 -4.00
C GLU A 113 -10.83 7.57 -4.24
N ASP A 114 -10.72 8.39 -5.28
CA ASP A 114 -9.53 9.21 -5.52
C ASP A 114 -9.87 10.33 -6.51
N GLU A 115 -9.67 11.58 -6.10
CA GLU A 115 -9.92 12.76 -6.92
C GLU A 115 -8.77 13.08 -7.89
N CYS A 116 -7.59 12.46 -7.69
CA CYS A 116 -6.41 12.71 -8.51
C CYS A 116 -6.40 11.83 -9.77
N SER A 117 -6.96 12.35 -10.86
CA SER A 117 -7.12 11.62 -12.12
C SER A 117 -5.82 11.05 -12.69
N ALA A 118 -4.68 11.71 -12.47
CA ALA A 118 -3.38 11.21 -12.91
C ALA A 118 -3.00 9.92 -12.19
N ARG A 119 -3.10 9.89 -10.85
CA ARG A 119 -2.81 8.73 -10.02
C ARG A 119 -3.76 7.58 -10.29
N VAL A 120 -5.06 7.88 -10.45
CA VAL A 120 -6.06 6.90 -10.92
C VAL A 120 -5.64 6.29 -12.24
N GLY A 121 -5.33 7.13 -13.23
CA GLY A 121 -4.92 6.68 -14.55
C GLY A 121 -3.70 5.76 -14.53
N ILE A 122 -2.72 6.02 -13.66
CA ILE A 122 -1.52 5.19 -13.49
C ILE A 122 -1.85 3.87 -12.80
N LEU A 123 -2.44 3.92 -11.60
CA LEU A 123 -2.60 2.74 -10.75
C LEU A 123 -3.63 1.75 -11.30
N THR A 124 -4.66 2.24 -12.01
CA THR A 124 -5.71 1.37 -12.56
C THR A 124 -5.52 1.09 -14.06
N SER A 125 -4.36 1.44 -14.65
CA SER A 125 -4.16 1.27 -16.09
C SER A 125 -4.15 -0.20 -16.50
N ARG A 126 -3.52 -1.05 -15.69
CA ARG A 126 -3.43 -2.51 -15.84
C ARG A 126 -2.94 -3.16 -14.55
N GLU A 127 -2.91 -4.50 -14.54
CA GLU A 127 -2.24 -5.24 -13.47
C GLU A 127 -0.73 -5.02 -13.57
N ALA A 128 -0.11 -4.58 -12.47
CA ALA A 128 1.33 -4.50 -12.37
C ALA A 128 1.91 -5.90 -12.16
N ILE A 129 3.05 -6.18 -12.79
CA ILE A 129 3.71 -7.48 -12.76
C ILE A 129 4.86 -7.43 -11.77
N TRP A 130 5.02 -8.48 -10.97
CA TRP A 130 6.14 -8.61 -10.07
C TRP A 130 7.47 -8.52 -10.84
N PHE A 131 8.37 -7.66 -10.36
CA PHE A 131 9.71 -7.52 -10.91
C PHE A 131 10.78 -8.07 -9.95
N ALA A 132 10.79 -7.57 -8.72
CA ALA A 132 11.81 -7.87 -7.73
C ALA A 132 11.34 -7.54 -6.31
N PRO A 133 11.98 -8.07 -5.25
CA PRO A 133 11.83 -7.53 -3.91
C PRO A 133 12.24 -6.04 -3.85
N PRO A 134 11.79 -5.28 -2.83
CA PRO A 134 12.18 -3.88 -2.70
C PRO A 134 13.70 -3.75 -2.46
N PRO A 135 14.34 -2.68 -2.98
CA PRO A 135 15.76 -2.41 -2.79
C PRO A 135 16.11 -1.96 -1.36
#